data_AF-A0A660YIM8-F1
#
_entry.id   AF-A0A660YIM8-F1
#
_cell.length_a   1.000
_cell.length_b   1.000
_cell.length_c   1.000
_cell.angle_alpha   90.00
_cell.angle_beta   90.00
_cell.angle_gamma   90.00
#
_symmetry.space_group_name_H-M   'P 1'
#
loop_
_entity.id
_entity.type
_entity.pdbx_description
1 polymer ?
#
loop_
_entity_poly.entity_id
_entity_poly.type
_entity_poly.pdbx_seq_one_letter_code
_entity_poly.pdbx_strand_id
1 'polypeptide(L)'
;MWVLRWIFTAIIILLILGFALQNQEQTVSVHILNWTTPNLPLYFILYIFFAGGVLTWVFVSMFNILKLKNTIYKLEKHNSKIQDELNKLRNINIDEELPEDTSDNVELASNDQGDEES
;
A
#
# COMPACT_ATOMS: atom_id res chain seq x y z
N MET A 1 15.94 14.06 8.62
CA MET A 1 15.30 15.00 9.58
C MET A 1 14.19 15.74 8.87
N TRP A 2 12.95 15.66 9.37
CA TRP A 2 11.79 16.36 8.80
C TRP A 2 12.02 17.88 8.72
N VAL A 3 12.66 18.47 9.74
CA VAL A 3 13.00 19.90 9.84
C VAL A 3 13.92 20.38 8.70
N LEU A 4 14.92 19.58 8.30
CA LEU A 4 15.84 19.96 7.23
C LEU A 4 15.11 20.12 5.88
N ARG A 5 14.06 19.31 5.65
CA ARG A 5 13.23 19.42 4.43
C ARG A 5 12.49 20.75 4.41
N TRP A 6 11.91 21.18 5.54
CA TRP A 6 11.22 22.47 5.64
C TRP A 6 12.15 23.66 5.47
N ILE A 7 13.34 23.62 6.08
CA ILE A 7 14.35 24.65 5.90
C ILE A 7 14.77 24.77 4.43
N PHE A 8 15.03 23.63 3.78
CA PHE A 8 15.37 23.61 2.37
C PHE A 8 14.23 24.16 1.49
N THR A 9 12.99 23.76 1.77
CA THR A 9 11.81 24.32 1.08
C THR A 9 11.67 25.82 1.29
N ALA A 10 11.86 26.32 2.51
CA ALA A 10 11.80 27.75 2.80
C ALA A 10 12.88 28.54 2.04
N ILE A 11 14.11 28.01 1.98
CA ILE A 11 15.21 28.61 1.22
C ILE A 11 14.87 28.69 -0.26
N ILE A 12 14.32 27.62 -0.85
CA ILE A 12 13.88 27.62 -2.24
C ILE A 12 12.80 28.69 -2.49
N ILE A 13 11.81 28.79 -1.60
CA ILE A 13 10.74 29.80 -1.73
C ILE A 13 11.33 31.21 -1.67
N LEU A 14 12.26 31.47 -0.74
CA LEU A 14 12.93 32.77 -0.64
C LEU A 14 13.75 33.11 -1.88
N LEU A 15 14.44 32.13 -2.48
CA LEU A 15 15.17 32.31 -3.74
C LEU A 15 14.23 32.65 -4.89
N ILE A 16 13.12 31.92 -5.03
CA ILE A 16 12.12 32.17 -6.08
C ILE A 16 11.51 33.56 -5.90
N LEU A 17 11.17 33.93 -4.65
CA LEU A 17 10.59 35.25 -4.35
C LEU A 17 11.60 36.38 -4.60
N GLY A 18 12.86 36.20 -4.18
CA GLY A 18 13.94 37.15 -4.44
C GLY A 18 14.17 37.34 -5.94
N PHE A 19 14.18 36.25 -6.71
CA PHE A 19 14.25 36.30 -8.17
C PHE A 19 13.05 37.06 -8.77
N ALA A 20 11.83 36.78 -8.31
CA ALA A 20 10.62 37.46 -8.79
C ALA A 20 10.66 38.96 -8.51
N LEU A 21 11.12 39.38 -7.32
CA LEU A 21 11.25 40.79 -6.94
C LEU A 21 12.31 41.50 -7.78
N GLN A 22 13.48 40.89 -7.98
CA GLN A 22 14.55 41.48 -8.81
C GLN A 22 14.15 41.65 -10.28
N ASN A 23 13.23 40.81 -10.77
CA ASN A 23 12.78 40.83 -12.16
C ASN A 23 11.35 41.37 -12.30
N GLN A 24 10.85 42.14 -11.33
CA GLN A 24 9.46 42.60 -11.31
C GLN A 24 9.10 43.50 -12.51
N GLU A 25 10.04 44.36 -12.92
CA GLU A 25 9.85 45.28 -14.05
C GLU A 25 10.09 44.63 -15.42
N GLN A 26 10.63 43.40 -15.45
CA GLN A 26 10.88 42.71 -16.72
C GLN A 26 9.58 42.15 -17.29
N THR A 27 9.23 42.63 -18.48
CA THR A 27 8.12 42.09 -19.27
C THR A 27 8.63 41.24 -20.42
N VAL A 28 7.94 40.14 -20.69
CA VAL A 28 8.26 39.24 -21.81
C VAL A 28 6.99 38.90 -22.57
N SER A 29 7.14 38.71 -23.89
CA SER A 29 6.11 38.15 -24.75
C SER A 29 6.46 36.70 -25.07
N VAL A 30 5.55 35.77 -24.73
CA VAL A 30 5.70 34.35 -25.06
C VAL A 30 4.97 34.07 -26.36
N HIS A 31 5.67 33.44 -27.30
CA HIS A 31 5.13 32.97 -28.58
C HIS A 31 4.85 31.47 -28.49
N ILE A 32 3.60 31.08 -28.71
CA ILE A 32 3.12 29.70 -28.63
C ILE A 32 2.47 29.36 -29.97
N LEU A 33 3.20 28.63 -30.82
CA LEU A 33 2.82 28.32 -32.21
C LEU A 33 2.45 29.58 -33.01
N ASN A 34 1.16 29.96 -33.05
CA ASN A 34 0.64 31.13 -33.75
C ASN A 34 0.06 32.19 -32.82
N TRP A 35 0.08 31.96 -31.51
CA TRP A 35 -0.45 32.90 -30.51
C TRP A 35 0.70 33.60 -29.80
N THR A 36 0.61 34.93 -29.73
CA THR A 36 1.56 35.75 -28.96
C THR A 36 0.82 36.35 -27.79
N THR A 37 1.37 36.13 -26.60
CA THR A 37 0.87 36.76 -25.39
C THR A 37 1.26 38.24 -25.34
N PRO A 38 0.41 39.13 -24.79
CA PRO A 38 0.80 40.51 -24.55
C PRO A 38 2.01 40.57 -23.61
N ASN A 39 2.73 41.70 -23.61
CA ASN A 39 3.86 41.91 -22.69
C ASN A 39 3.38 41.77 -21.25
N LEU A 40 3.74 40.64 -20.64
CA LEU A 40 3.36 40.27 -19.28
C LEU A 40 4.63 40.24 -18.44
N PRO A 41 4.55 40.62 -17.15
CA PRO A 41 5.67 40.47 -16.25
C PRO A 41 6.18 39.03 -16.21
N LEU A 42 7.49 38.84 -16.27
CA LEU A 42 8.14 37.52 -16.33
C LEU A 42 7.68 36.61 -15.18
N TYR A 43 7.57 37.16 -13.97
CA TYR A 43 7.16 36.40 -12.80
C TYR A 43 5.77 35.77 -12.99
N PHE A 44 4.85 36.44 -13.68
CA PHE A 44 3.47 35.98 -13.84
C PHE A 44 3.42 34.71 -14.70
N ILE A 45 4.14 34.71 -15.82
CA ILE A 45 4.28 33.55 -16.70
C ILE A 45 4.94 32.39 -15.96
N LEU A 46 6.01 32.68 -15.22
CA LEU A 46 6.73 31.66 -14.45
C LEU A 46 5.82 31.00 -13.40
N TYR A 47 4.96 31.79 -12.73
CA TYR A 47 3.95 31.27 -11.81
C TYR A 47 2.92 30.38 -12.51
N ILE A 48 2.45 30.73 -13.70
CA ILE A 48 1.48 29.93 -14.47
C ILE A 48 2.08 28.57 -14.85
N PHE A 49 3.30 28.57 -15.38
CA PHE A 49 3.99 27.32 -15.74
C PHE A 49 4.30 26.48 -14.50
N PHE A 50 4.73 27.11 -13.41
CA PHE A 50 4.97 26.43 -12.14
C PHE A 50 3.68 25.80 -11.60
N ALA A 51 2.59 26.55 -11.55
CA ALA A 51 1.28 26.06 -11.11
C ALA A 51 0.78 24.93 -12.00
N GLY A 52 0.93 25.05 -13.32
CA GLY A 52 0.59 23.98 -14.27
C GLY A 52 1.42 22.71 -14.04
N GLY A 53 2.72 22.85 -13.78
CA GLY A 53 3.60 21.75 -13.43
C GLY A 53 3.21 21.06 -12.13
N VAL A 54 2.94 21.83 -11.06
CA VAL A 54 2.46 21.31 -9.78
C VAL A 54 1.13 20.59 -9.95
N LEU A 55 0.19 21.18 -10.68
CA LEU A 55 -1.12 20.58 -10.92
C LEU A 55 -0.97 19.24 -11.67
N THR A 56 -0.17 19.22 -12.73
CA THR A 56 0.14 17.99 -13.48
C THR A 56 0.78 16.93 -12.58
N TRP A 57 1.72 17.33 -11.73
CA TRP A 57 2.35 16.42 -10.76
C TRP A 57 1.33 15.86 -9.77
N VAL A 58 0.42 16.67 -9.24
CA VAL A 58 -0.67 16.22 -8.36
C VAL A 58 -1.56 15.21 -9.07
N PHE A 59 -1.96 15.48 -10.32
CA PHE A 59 -2.75 14.55 -11.12
C PHE A 59 -2.04 13.20 -11.30
N VAL A 60 -0.78 13.23 -11.75
CA VAL A 60 0.03 12.00 -11.94
C VAL A 60 0.20 11.24 -10.62
N SER A 61 0.48 11.95 -9.53
CA SER A 61 0.63 11.39 -8.19
C SER A 61 -0.67 10.71 -7.74
N MET A 62 -1.82 11.35 -7.95
CA MET A 62 -3.13 10.79 -7.63
C MET A 62 -3.36 9.44 -8.33
N PHE A 63 -3.11 9.37 -9.65
CA PHE A 63 -3.21 8.11 -10.39
C PHE A 63 -2.26 7.03 -9.87
N ASN A 64 -1.03 7.41 -9.46
CA ASN A 64 -0.08 6.48 -8.88
C ASN A 64 -0.54 5.93 -7.52
N ILE A 65 -1.11 6.77 -6.65
CA ILE A 65 -1.70 6.33 -5.38
C ILE A 65 -2.83 5.31 -5.63
N LEU A 66 -3.71 5.58 -6.60
CA LEU A 66 -4.81 4.68 -6.94
C LEU A 66 -4.30 3.32 -7.44
N LYS A 67 -3.31 3.34 -8.35
CA LYS A 67 -2.65 2.10 -8.81
C LYS A 67 -2.03 1.33 -7.66
N LEU A 68 -1.35 2.03 -6.75
CA LEU A 68 -0.68 1.41 -5.61
C LEU A 68 -1.66 0.75 -4.65
N LYS A 69 -2.79 1.42 -4.35
CA LYS A 69 -3.89 0.83 -3.56
C LYS A 69 -4.45 -0.44 -4.20
N ASN A 70 -4.68 -0.43 -5.51
CA ASN A 70 -5.14 -1.62 -6.22
C ASN A 70 -4.12 -2.77 -6.17
N THR A 71 -2.82 -2.46 -6.26
CA THR A 71 -1.76 -3.46 -6.11
C THR A 71 -1.75 -4.05 -4.71
N ILE A 72 -1.87 -3.23 -3.66
CA ILE A 72 -1.94 -3.68 -2.27
C ILE A 72 -3.12 -4.64 -2.07
N TYR A 73 -4.32 -4.26 -2.51
CA TYR A 73 -5.51 -5.11 -2.39
C TYR A 73 -5.35 -6.45 -3.10
N LYS A 74 -4.76 -6.45 -4.30
CA LYS A 74 -4.45 -7.69 -5.03
C LYS A 74 -3.47 -8.55 -4.24
N LEU A 75 -2.41 -7.95 -3.71
CA LEU A 75 -1.37 -8.66 -2.95
C LEU A 75 -1.93 -9.30 -1.68
N GLU A 76 -2.79 -8.60 -0.94
CA GLU A 76 -3.48 -9.12 0.24
C GLU A 76 -4.39 -10.30 -0.13
N LYS A 77 -5.18 -10.19 -1.20
CA LYS A 77 -6.04 -11.28 -1.68
C LYS A 77 -5.24 -12.51 -2.09
N HIS A 78 -4.12 -12.33 -2.77
CA HIS A 78 -3.23 -13.44 -3.14
C HIS A 78 -2.61 -14.10 -1.91
N ASN A 79 -2.16 -13.31 -0.93
CA ASN A 79 -1.58 -13.83 0.31
C ASN A 79 -2.61 -14.65 1.10
N SER A 80 -3.84 -14.15 1.25
CA SER A 80 -4.93 -14.89 1.90
C SER A 80 -5.24 -16.22 1.19
N LYS A 81 -5.29 -16.23 -0.15
CA LYS A 81 -5.53 -17.45 -0.93
C LYS A 81 -4.45 -18.50 -0.72
N ILE A 82 -3.19 -18.08 -0.69
CA ILE A 82 -2.05 -18.99 -0.44
C ILE A 82 -2.09 -19.54 0.99
N GLN A 83 -2.45 -18.71 1.97
CA GLN A 83 -2.62 -19.15 3.35
C GLN A 83 -3.76 -20.17 3.49
N ASP A 84 -4.88 -19.96 2.79
CA ASP A 84 -6.00 -20.90 2.77
C ASP A 84 -5.61 -22.24 2.11
N GLU A 85 -4.84 -22.22 1.03
CA GLU A 85 -4.32 -23.43 0.39
C GLU A 85 -3.35 -24.19 1.31
N LEU A 86 -2.45 -23.49 2.00
CA LEU A 86 -1.56 -24.10 2.99
C LEU A 86 -2.33 -24.73 4.16
N ASN A 87 -3.35 -24.04 4.67
CA ASN A 87 -4.20 -24.56 5.75
C ASN A 87 -4.98 -25.81 5.31
N LYS A 88 -5.49 -25.83 4.08
CA LYS A 88 -6.17 -27.01 3.52
C LYS A 88 -5.20 -28.19 3.40
N LEU A 89 -4.01 -27.98 2.84
CA LEU A 89 -2.98 -29.02 2.73
C LEU A 89 -2.53 -29.54 4.10
N ARG A 90 -2.43 -28.67 5.11
CA ARG A 90 -2.16 -29.08 6.49
C ARG A 90 -3.27 -29.96 7.05
N ASN A 91 -4.54 -29.60 6.82
CA ASN A 91 -5.67 -30.36 7.38
C ASN A 91 -5.82 -31.73 6.73
N ILE A 92 -5.55 -31.85 5.42
CA ILE A 92 -5.64 -33.13 4.69
C ILE A 92 -4.67 -34.18 5.25
N ASN A 93 -3.53 -33.78 5.85
CA ASN A 93 -2.58 -34.71 6.48
C ASN A 93 -2.98 -35.12 7.92
N ILE A 94 -3.95 -34.45 8.55
CA ILE A 94 -4.39 -34.77 9.93
C ILE A 94 -5.53 -35.79 9.94
N ASP A 95 -6.27 -35.91 8.84
CA ASP A 95 -7.44 -36.80 8.75
C ASP A 95 -7.07 -38.28 8.43
N GLU A 96 -5.77 -38.65 8.48
CA GLU A 96 -5.26 -39.99 8.08
C GLU A 96 -4.65 -40.83 9.22
N GLU A 97 -4.81 -40.42 10.49
CA GLU A 97 -4.51 -41.21 11.71
C GLU A 97 -5.75 -41.16 12.61
N LEU A 98 -6.50 -42.21 12.98
CA LEU A 98 -6.32 -43.66 13.05
C LEU A 98 -7.72 -44.31 12.86
N PRO A 99 -7.83 -45.54 12.31
CA PRO A 99 -9.04 -46.33 12.47
C PRO A 99 -9.25 -46.61 13.96
N GLU A 100 -10.40 -46.20 14.52
CA GLU A 100 -10.86 -46.72 15.81
C GLU A 100 -11.14 -48.22 15.64
N ASP A 101 -10.17 -49.02 16.08
CA ASP A 101 -10.24 -50.47 16.14
C ASP A 101 -11.33 -50.89 17.13
N THR A 102 -12.47 -51.27 16.58
CA THR A 102 -13.44 -52.19 17.18
C THR A 102 -12.75 -53.48 17.58
N SER A 103 -12.33 -53.62 18.84
CA SER A 103 -11.90 -54.91 19.40
C SER A 103 -12.28 -55.07 20.87
N ASP A 104 -13.17 -56.04 21.10
CA ASP A 104 -13.28 -56.95 22.24
C ASP A 104 -13.75 -56.47 23.62
N ASN A 105 -15.04 -56.71 23.88
CA ASN A 105 -15.48 -57.20 25.19
C ASN A 105 -16.42 -58.40 24.98
N VAL A 106 -15.81 -59.56 24.69
CA VAL A 106 -16.42 -60.88 24.82
C VAL A 106 -16.02 -61.44 26.20
N GLU A 107 -17.05 -61.61 27.03
CA GLU A 107 -17.27 -62.76 27.92
C GLU A 107 -16.12 -63.23 28.84
N LEU A 108 -16.24 -62.90 30.14
CA LEU A 108 -15.74 -63.74 31.22
C LEU A 108 -16.88 -64.07 32.18
N ALA A 109 -17.65 -65.10 31.82
CA ALA A 109 -18.28 -65.95 32.81
C ALA A 109 -17.19 -66.83 33.43
N SER A 110 -16.71 -66.47 34.62
CA SER A 110 -15.98 -67.39 35.50
C SER A 110 -16.75 -67.56 36.80
N ASN A 111 -17.52 -68.64 36.80
CA ASN A 111 -17.98 -69.39 37.95
C ASN A 111 -16.81 -69.56 38.95
N ASP A 112 -16.98 -69.08 40.18
CA ASP A 112 -16.15 -69.50 41.32
C ASP A 112 -17.07 -69.93 42.46
N GLN A 113 -16.91 -71.19 42.83
CA GLN A 113 -17.71 -71.94 43.77
C GLN A 113 -16.73 -72.51 44.81
N GLY A 114 -16.99 -72.24 46.09
CA GLY A 114 -16.21 -72.73 47.24
C GLY A 114 -15.20 -71.70 47.75
N ASP A 115 -14.98 -71.45 49.05
CA ASP A 115 -15.23 -72.27 50.22
C ASP A 115 -15.35 -71.39 51.49
N GLU A 116 -16.09 -71.94 52.46
CA GLU A 116 -15.99 -71.87 53.93
C GLU A 116 -15.02 -70.85 54.59
N GLU A 117 -15.51 -70.09 55.58
CA GLU A 117 -15.16 -70.31 57.00
C GLU A 117 -15.88 -69.33 57.96
N SER A 118 -16.54 -69.94 58.96
CA SER A 118 -16.86 -69.52 60.35
C SER A 118 -17.65 -68.24 60.65
#